data_AF-A0A4U6TKW7-F1
#
_entry.id   AF-A0A4U6TKW7-F1
#
_cell.length_a   1.000
_cell.length_b   1.000
_cell.length_c   1.000
_cell.angle_alpha   90.00
_cell.angle_beta   90.00
_cell.angle_gamma   90.00
#
_symmetry.space_group_name_H-M   'P 1'
#
loop_
_entity.id
_entity.type
_entity.pdbx_description
1 polymer ?
#
loop_
_entity_poly.entity_id
_entity_poly.type
_entity_poly.pdbx_seq_one_letter_code
_entity_poly.pdbx_strand_id
1 'polypeptide(L)'
;MSSSCRLLLLIVIVHGSTPWPLTPIRHVNVPFLEDLGRWAVSLHTSQKNGLLAFDKLVSARKQRDHKGSYYNLTINAWNRTNKIHEYRALVLIEEHTKKTELLSFHSARLGLAA
;
A
#
# COMPACT_ATOMS: atom_id res chain seq x y z
N MET A 1 -28.93 -1.44 15.29
CA MET A 1 -28.34 -2.77 15.02
C MET A 1 -28.55 -3.07 13.55
N SER A 2 -27.63 -3.55 12.73
CA SER A 2 -26.53 -4.47 13.00
C SER A 2 -25.44 -4.31 11.92
N SER A 3 -24.20 -4.25 12.40
CA SER A 3 -22.95 -4.73 11.79
C SER A 3 -23.03 -5.34 10.39
N SER A 4 -22.48 -4.64 9.41
CA SER A 4 -21.96 -5.31 8.20
C SER A 4 -20.47 -5.56 8.38
N CYS A 5 -20.15 -6.83 8.62
CA CYS A 5 -18.80 -7.39 8.64
C CYS A 5 -17.98 -6.89 7.45
N ARG A 6 -16.81 -6.33 7.73
CA ARG A 6 -15.76 -6.06 6.74
C ARG A 6 -15.27 -7.39 6.18
N LEU A 7 -15.76 -7.74 5.00
CA LEU A 7 -15.28 -8.89 4.24
C LEU A 7 -13.85 -8.57 3.76
N LEU A 8 -12.85 -9.13 4.46
CA LEU A 8 -11.51 -9.30 3.92
C LEU A 8 -11.65 -10.20 2.67
N LEU A 9 -11.61 -9.59 1.49
CA LEU A 9 -11.61 -10.28 0.20
C LEU A 9 -10.32 -11.11 0.07
N LEU A 10 -10.34 -12.32 0.63
CA LEU A 10 -9.51 -13.44 0.18
C LEU A 10 -10.12 -13.94 -1.12
N ILE A 11 -9.66 -13.40 -2.25
CA ILE A 11 -10.10 -13.86 -3.57
C ILE A 11 -9.39 -15.19 -3.84
N VAL A 12 -10.11 -16.29 -3.63
CA VAL A 12 -9.73 -17.63 -4.10
C VAL A 12 -9.98 -17.68 -5.61
N ILE A 13 -8.93 -17.96 -6.38
CA ILE A 13 -8.93 -17.93 -7.84
C ILE A 13 -9.49 -19.26 -8.37
N VAL A 14 -10.59 -19.20 -9.12
CA VAL A 14 -11.03 -20.28 -10.02
C VAL A 14 -10.48 -19.96 -11.42
N HIS A 15 -9.92 -20.98 -12.07
CA HIS A 15 -9.23 -20.92 -13.37
C HIS A 15 -9.93 -20.03 -14.42
N GLY A 16 -9.20 -19.08 -15.01
CA GLY A 16 -9.47 -18.66 -16.40
C GLY A 16 -9.38 -17.17 -16.76
N SER A 17 -9.42 -16.23 -15.82
CA SER A 17 -9.30 -14.80 -16.16
C SER A 17 -9.03 -13.96 -14.90
N THR A 18 -7.77 -13.56 -14.69
CA THR A 18 -7.45 -12.55 -13.68
C THR A 18 -8.05 -11.21 -14.13
N PRO A 19 -8.88 -10.52 -13.32
CA PRO A 19 -9.54 -9.30 -13.75
C PRO A 19 -8.55 -8.25 -14.23
N TRP A 20 -7.40 -8.13 -13.56
CA TRP A 20 -6.31 -7.22 -13.95
C TRP A 20 -4.95 -7.73 -13.43
N PRO A 21 -3.88 -7.75 -14.25
CA PRO A 21 -2.60 -8.31 -13.85
C PRO A 21 -1.88 -7.40 -12.82
N LEU A 22 -1.36 -8.02 -11.76
CA LEU A 22 -0.48 -7.35 -10.79
C LEU A 22 0.97 -7.41 -11.31
N THR A 23 1.47 -6.29 -11.80
CA THR A 23 2.79 -6.19 -12.44
C THR A 23 3.85 -5.62 -11.50
N PRO A 24 5.00 -6.28 -11.32
CA PRO A 24 6.13 -5.69 -10.61
C PRO A 24 6.67 -4.46 -11.37
N ILE A 25 6.95 -3.37 -10.66
CA ILE A 25 7.65 -2.22 -11.23
C ILE A 25 9.14 -2.42 -11.02
N ARG A 26 9.90 -2.49 -12.13
CA ARG A 26 11.34 -2.79 -12.09
C ARG A 26 12.19 -1.66 -11.50
N HIS A 27 11.81 -0.40 -11.76
CA HIS A 27 12.55 0.76 -11.28
C HIS A 27 11.70 1.54 -10.28
N VAL A 28 12.02 1.38 -9.00
CA VAL A 28 11.27 1.96 -7.89
C VAL A 28 11.81 3.32 -7.45
N ASN A 29 13.08 3.61 -7.74
CA ASN A 29 13.71 4.92 -7.51
C ASN A 29 13.33 5.94 -8.59
N VAL A 30 12.03 6.03 -8.89
CA VAL A 30 11.47 7.10 -9.71
C VAL A 30 10.79 8.10 -8.79
N PRO A 31 10.94 9.41 -9.00
CA PRO A 31 10.43 10.43 -8.07
C PRO A 31 8.96 10.22 -7.69
N PHE A 32 8.12 9.88 -8.68
CA PHE A 32 6.71 9.60 -8.47
C PHE A 32 6.43 8.50 -7.42
N LEU A 33 7.15 7.38 -7.46
CA LEU A 33 6.91 6.27 -6.52
C LEU A 33 7.52 6.55 -5.14
N GLU A 34 8.66 7.23 -5.09
CA GLU A 34 9.22 7.70 -3.83
C GLU A 34 8.28 8.68 -3.11
N ASP A 35 7.75 9.66 -3.84
CA ASP A 35 6.81 10.63 -3.28
C ASP A 35 5.51 9.97 -2.83
N LEU A 36 5.03 8.96 -3.57
CA LEU A 36 3.88 8.16 -3.15
C LEU A 36 4.16 7.39 -1.85
N GLY A 37 5.37 6.86 -1.69
CA GLY A 37 5.83 6.21 -0.46
C GLY A 37 5.94 7.18 0.73
N ARG A 38 6.55 8.35 0.52
CA ARG A 38 6.64 9.42 1.53
C ARG A 38 5.26 9.88 1.98
N TRP A 39 4.36 10.12 1.03
CA TRP A 39 2.99 10.50 1.29
C TRP A 39 2.24 9.45 2.12
N ALA A 40 2.38 8.16 1.78
CA ALA A 40 1.72 7.08 2.52
C ALA A 40 2.18 7.01 3.99
N VAL A 41 3.49 7.16 4.24
CA VAL A 41 4.05 7.22 5.61
C VAL A 41 3.54 8.45 6.35
N SER A 42 3.60 9.62 5.72
CA SER A 42 3.14 10.88 6.33
C SER A 42 1.67 10.80 6.73
N LEU A 43 0.80 10.33 5.84
CA LEU A 43 -0.63 10.23 6.11
C LEU A 43 -0.93 9.27 7.27
N HIS A 44 -0.28 8.09 7.30
CA HIS A 44 -0.42 7.15 8.40
C HIS A 44 0.04 7.74 9.74
N THR A 45 1.21 8.40 9.76
CA THR A 45 1.78 9.05 10.93
C THR A 45 0.82 10.12 11.48
N SER A 46 0.29 11.00 10.63
CA SER A 46 -0.67 12.04 11.04
C SER A 46 -1.98 11.47 11.58
N GLN A 47 -2.50 10.38 11.00
CA GLN A 47 -3.76 9.77 11.45
C GLN A 47 -3.65 8.99 12.77
N LYS A 48 -2.46 8.53 13.13
CA LYS A 48 -2.25 7.65 14.30
C LYS A 48 -1.49 8.33 15.44
N ASN A 49 -1.22 9.64 15.35
CA ASN A 49 -0.24 10.33 16.21
C ASN A 49 1.08 9.53 16.31
N GLY A 50 1.46 8.90 15.21
CA GLY A 50 2.63 8.05 15.12
C GLY A 50 3.90 8.87 14.95
N LEU A 51 5.04 8.19 14.97
CA LEU A 51 6.34 8.74 14.60
C LEU A 51 7.00 7.75 13.63
N LEU A 52 6.42 7.62 12.43
CA LEU A 52 7.10 6.94 11.32
C LEU A 52 7.74 7.99 10.40
N ALA A 53 9.00 7.79 10.06
CA ALA A 53 9.70 8.59 9.06
C ALA A 53 10.12 7.71 7.88
N PHE A 54 9.83 8.15 6.66
CA PHE A 54 10.17 7.43 5.44
C PHE A 54 11.69 7.27 5.32
N ASP A 55 12.17 6.06 5.02
CA ASP A 55 13.57 5.77 4.71
C ASP A 55 13.73 5.60 3.20
N LYS A 56 13.10 4.56 2.64
CA LYS A 56 13.14 4.27 1.20
C LYS A 56 11.98 3.41 0.74
N LEU A 57 11.71 3.46 -0.55
CA LEU A 57 10.85 2.50 -1.24
C LEU A 57 11.68 1.26 -1.64
N VAL A 58 11.25 0.08 -1.20
CA VAL A 58 11.96 -1.19 -1.44
C VAL A 58 11.44 -1.87 -2.70
N SER A 59 10.12 -1.93 -2.86
CA SER A 59 9.50 -2.52 -4.04
C SER A 59 8.13 -1.91 -4.30
N ALA A 60 7.67 -2.00 -5.54
CA ALA A 60 6.31 -1.60 -5.92
C ALA A 60 5.72 -2.58 -6.93
N ARG A 61 4.42 -2.83 -6.80
CA ARG A 61 3.61 -3.54 -7.80
C ARG A 61 2.43 -2.66 -8.20
N LYS A 62 2.07 -2.70 -9.48
CA LYS A 62 0.93 -1.98 -10.03
C LYS A 62 -0.13 -2.92 -10.56
N GLN A 63 -1.37 -2.63 -10.20
CA GLN A 63 -2.56 -3.19 -10.82
C GLN A 63 -3.43 -2.03 -11.29
N ARG A 64 -4.13 -2.17 -12.41
CA ARG A 64 -5.04 -1.15 -12.93
C ARG A 64 -6.37 -1.77 -13.26
N ASP A 65 -7.46 -1.16 -12.81
CA ASP A 65 -8.83 -1.52 -13.18
C ASP A 65 -9.62 -0.28 -13.62
N HIS A 66 -10.95 -0.39 -13.62
CA HIS A 66 -11.88 0.70 -13.96
C HIS A 66 -11.90 1.84 -12.91
N LYS A 67 -11.56 1.58 -11.65
CA LYS A 67 -11.50 2.60 -10.58
C LYS A 67 -10.21 3.41 -10.68
N GLY A 68 -9.11 2.77 -11.06
CA GLY A 68 -7.85 3.45 -11.31
C GLY A 68 -6.62 2.56 -11.15
N SER A 69 -5.53 3.17 -10.68
CA SER A 69 -4.25 2.48 -10.51
C SER A 69 -3.97 2.21 -9.03
N TYR A 70 -3.82 0.93 -8.69
CA TYR A 70 -3.43 0.45 -7.39
C TYR A 70 -1.93 0.24 -7.35
N TYR A 71 -1.28 0.77 -6.32
CA TYR A 71 0.13 0.60 -6.04
C TYR A 71 0.29 -0.12 -4.70
N ASN A 72 0.82 -1.34 -4.75
CA ASN A 72 1.23 -2.09 -3.58
C ASN A 72 2.72 -1.81 -3.33
N LEU A 73 2.99 -0.97 -2.33
CA LEU A 73 4.31 -0.46 -2.00
C LEU A 73 4.88 -1.23 -0.80
N THR A 74 6.14 -1.61 -0.90
CA THR A 74 6.94 -2.07 0.24
C THR A 74 7.90 -0.95 0.63
N ILE A 75 7.76 -0.44 1.84
CA ILE A 75 8.43 0.78 2.30
C ILE A 75 9.22 0.47 3.57
N ASN A 76 10.47 0.92 3.61
CA ASN A 76 11.20 1.02 4.87
C ASN A 76 10.89 2.35 5.53
N ALA A 77 10.60 2.31 6.82
CA ALA A 77 10.42 3.50 7.63
C ALA A 77 11.04 3.34 9.02
N TRP A 78 11.61 4.42 9.52
CA TRP A 78 12.08 4.55 10.89
C TRP A 78 10.88 4.65 11.82
N ASN A 79 10.91 3.92 12.93
CA ASN A 79 9.93 4.06 14.00
C ASN A 79 10.44 5.01 15.10
N ARG A 80 9.58 5.26 16.10
CA ARG A 80 9.89 6.02 17.33
C ARG A 80 11.13 5.57 18.13
N THR A 81 11.64 4.36 17.88
CA THR A 81 12.86 3.82 18.53
C THR A 81 14.09 3.91 17.63
N ASN A 82 14.03 4.69 16.55
CA ASN A 82 15.07 4.79 15.52
C ASN A 82 15.45 3.42 14.94
N LYS A 83 14.47 2.53 14.77
CA LYS A 83 14.64 1.25 14.08
C LYS A 83 13.90 1.28 12.76
N ILE A 84 14.55 0.81 11.71
CA ILE A 84 13.92 0.62 10.41
C ILE A 84 13.06 -0.64 10.46
N HIS A 85 11.80 -0.51 10.04
CA HIS A 85 10.92 -1.63 9.78
C HIS A 85 10.32 -1.54 8.38
N GLU A 86 9.98 -2.70 7.83
CA GLU A 86 9.28 -2.81 6.56
C GLU A 86 7.77 -2.72 6.77
N TYR A 87 7.12 -1.94 5.91
CA TYR A 87 5.69 -1.71 5.87
C TYR A 87 5.16 -1.98 4.47
N ARG A 88 3.91 -2.44 4.40
CA ARG A 88 3.15 -2.55 3.17
C ARG A 88 2.07 -1.48 3.14
N ALA A 89 2.00 -0.77 2.03
CA ALA A 89 0.97 0.23 1.78
C ALA A 89 0.24 -0.08 0.47
N LEU A 90 -1.09 -0.04 0.50
CA LEU A 90 -1.92 -0.10 -0.70
C LEU A 90 -2.47 1.29 -1.00
N VAL A 91 -2.08 1.85 -2.13
CA VAL A 91 -2.49 3.19 -2.57
C VAL A 91 -3.31 3.08 -3.85
N LEU A 92 -4.44 3.78 -3.89
CA LEU A 92 -5.24 3.95 -5.10
C LEU A 92 -5.08 5.38 -5.63
N ILE A 93 -4.80 5.50 -6.92
CA ILE A 93 -4.97 6.74 -7.67
C ILE A 93 -6.17 6.56 -8.58
N GLU A 94 -7.26 7.27 -8.30
CA GLU A 94 -8.50 7.20 -9.06
C GLU A 94 -8.31 7.73 -10.49
N GLU A 95 -8.91 7.06 -11.48
CA GLU A 95 -8.72 7.43 -12.88
C GLU A 95 -9.38 8.78 -13.23
N HIS A 96 -10.58 9.03 -12.73
CA HIS A 96 -11.39 10.19 -13.11
C HIS A 96 -11.02 11.46 -12.35
N THR A 97 -10.87 11.36 -11.02
CA THR A 97 -10.64 12.51 -10.14
C THR A 97 -9.16 12.79 -9.91
N LYS A 98 -8.29 11.83 -10.25
CA LYS A 98 -6.88 11.79 -9.86
C LYS A 98 -6.65 11.88 -8.35
N LYS A 99 -7.68 11.62 -7.55
CA LYS A 99 -7.59 11.56 -6.10
C LYS A 99 -6.72 10.37 -5.69
N THR A 100 -5.84 10.61 -4.73
CA THR A 100 -4.99 9.57 -4.13
C THR A 100 -5.57 9.15 -2.78
N GLU A 101 -5.75 7.85 -2.58
CA GLU A 101 -6.33 7.26 -1.37
C GLU A 101 -5.42 6.15 -0.80
N LEU A 102 -5.19 6.18 0.52
CA LEU A 102 -4.42 5.15 1.22
C LEU A 102 -5.40 4.12 1.76
N LEU A 103 -5.49 2.98 1.07
CA LEU A 103 -6.45 1.93 1.37
C LEU A 103 -6.00 1.08 2.57
N SER A 104 -4.69 0.83 2.69
CA SER A 104 -4.12 0.12 3.84
C SER A 104 -2.67 0.51 4.09
N PHE A 105 -2.26 0.39 5.35
CA PHE A 105 -0.88 0.55 5.79
C PHE A 105 -0.65 -0.33 7.01
N HIS A 106 0.28 -1.29 6.93
CA HIS A 106 0.57 -2.21 8.02
C HIS A 106 2.02 -2.69 8.00
N SER A 107 2.53 -3.18 9.14
CA SER A 107 3.87 -3.79 9.19
C SER A 107 3.90 -5.06 8.32
N ALA A 108 4.98 -5.24 7.57
CA ALA A 108 5.18 -6.45 6.76
C ALA A 108 5.42 -7.70 7.62
N ARG A 109 5.92 -7.54 8.85
CA ARG A 109 6.21 -8.63 9.79
C ARG A 109 4.95 -9.30 10.37
N LEU A 110 3.80 -8.62 10.32
CA LEU A 110 2.53 -9.13 10.87
C LEU A 110 1.71 -9.97 9.89
N GLY A 111 2.29 -10.40 8.76
CA GLY A 111 1.61 -11.21 7.75
C GLY A 111 1.83 -12.74 7.84
N LEU A 112 2.45 -13.26 8.90
CA LEU A 112 2.83 -14.69 9.04
C LEU A 112 2.43 -15.32 10.39
N ALA A 113 1.42 -14.77 11.06
CA ALA A 113 0.84 -15.40 12.25
C ALA A 113 -0.66 -15.63 12.02
N ALA A 114 -0.98 -16.75 11.39
CA ALA A 114 -2.27 -17.44 11.48
C ALA A 114 -2.07 -18.89 11.02
#